data_AF-A0A3P7LTW8-F1
#
_entry.id   AF-A0A3P7LTW8-F1
#
_cell.length_a   1.000
_cell.length_b   1.000
_cell.length_c   1.000
_cell.angle_alpha   90.00
_cell.angle_beta   90.00
_cell.angle_gamma   90.00
#
_symmetry.space_group_name_H-M   'P 1'
#
loop_
_entity.id
_entity.type
_entity.pdbx_description
1 polymer ?
#
loop_
_entity_poly.entity_id
_entity_poly.type
_entity_poly.pdbx_seq_one_letter_code
_entity_poly.pdbx_strand_id
1 'polypeptide(L)'
;MICEAKLITIYRIKPTQKCKVHSNLSFAHFQDRLSYIDKRYDHLRKLTQTLKKKINELEDIMRQDNDDENMEQIQRLIEEIKREKQMMRDEAHIIRGELSQAMYNEDLR
;
A
#
# COMPACT_ATOMS: atom_id res chain seq x y z
N MET A 1 -44.02 0.92 -0.98
CA MET A 1 -43.25 0.82 0.28
C MET A 1 -41.87 1.38 0.01
N ILE A 2 -41.48 2.33 0.85
CA ILE A 2 -40.29 3.17 0.74
C ILE A 2 -39.12 2.42 1.38
N CYS A 3 -38.01 2.27 0.66
CA CYS A 3 -36.72 1.96 1.26
C CYS A 3 -35.72 3.04 0.83
N GLU A 4 -35.69 4.13 1.59
CA GLU A 4 -34.54 5.02 1.66
C GLU A 4 -33.42 4.34 2.46
N ALA A 5 -32.24 4.19 1.87
CA ALA A 5 -30.99 3.98 2.61
C ALA A 5 -29.79 4.50 1.79
N LYS A 6 -29.53 5.79 2.00
CA LYS A 6 -28.22 6.46 2.18
C LYS A 6 -26.97 5.85 1.50
N LEU A 7 -26.42 6.65 0.58
CA LEU A 7 -25.00 6.90 0.30
C LEU A 7 -23.99 5.84 0.78
N ILE A 8 -23.52 5.02 -0.17
CA ILE A 8 -22.11 4.60 -0.21
C ILE A 8 -21.60 4.91 -1.63
N THR A 9 -20.95 6.06 -1.77
CA THR A 9 -20.16 6.42 -2.94
C THR A 9 -18.91 5.55 -2.95
N ILE A 10 -18.95 4.40 -3.62
CA ILE A 10 -17.76 3.61 -3.99
C ILE A 10 -17.84 3.40 -5.50
N TYR A 11 -16.99 4.16 -6.21
CA TYR A 11 -16.71 4.12 -7.65
C TYR A 11 -17.91 3.96 -8.60
N ARG A 12 -18.44 5.09 -9.07
CA ARG A 12 -19.48 5.18 -10.11
C ARG A 12 -18.92 4.83 -11.49
N ILE A 13 -18.68 3.55 -11.78
CA ILE A 13 -18.51 3.07 -13.16
C ILE A 13 -19.93 2.86 -13.73
N LYS A 14 -20.33 3.68 -14.71
CA LYS A 14 -21.63 3.53 -15.39
C LYS A 14 -21.64 2.20 -16.17
N PRO A 15 -22.68 1.35 -16.05
CA PRO A 15 -22.76 0.12 -16.82
C PRO A 15 -23.27 0.46 -18.23
N THR A 16 -22.36 0.62 -19.19
CA THR A 16 -22.74 0.58 -20.61
C THR A 16 -22.99 -0.88 -21.01
N GLN A 17 -24.28 -1.14 -21.24
CA GLN A 17 -24.95 -2.34 -21.74
C GLN A 17 -24.12 -3.46 -22.41
N LYS A 18 -24.47 -4.68 -21.96
CA LYS A 18 -24.33 -6.01 -22.56
C LYS A 18 -22.98 -6.73 -22.41
N CYS A 19 -22.72 -7.24 -21.20
CA CYS A 19 -21.96 -8.48 -21.03
C CYS A 19 -22.91 -9.58 -20.55
N LYS A 20 -23.09 -10.62 -21.37
CA LYS A 20 -23.77 -11.86 -20.99
C LYS A 20 -23.05 -12.44 -19.77
N VAL A 21 -23.82 -12.71 -18.72
CA VAL A 21 -23.38 -13.28 -17.45
C VAL A 21 -22.92 -14.72 -17.68
N HIS A 22 -21.65 -14.87 -18.03
CA HIS A 22 -20.85 -15.99 -17.56
C HIS A 22 -19.86 -15.40 -16.56
N SER A 23 -19.76 -15.99 -15.36
CA SER A 23 -18.73 -15.75 -14.33
C SER A 23 -18.96 -14.68 -13.24
N ASN A 24 -19.93 -14.89 -12.34
CA ASN A 24 -19.89 -14.25 -11.00
C ASN A 24 -18.57 -14.56 -10.25
N LEU A 25 -17.94 -15.70 -10.56
CA LEU A 25 -16.63 -16.11 -10.04
C LEU A 25 -15.48 -15.19 -10.51
N SER A 26 -15.48 -14.76 -11.78
CA SER A 26 -14.38 -13.95 -12.35
C SER A 26 -14.39 -12.52 -11.82
N PHE A 27 -15.58 -11.95 -11.55
CA PHE A 27 -15.70 -10.61 -10.99
C PHE A 27 -15.28 -10.57 -9.52
N ALA A 28 -15.67 -11.57 -8.73
CA ALA A 28 -15.25 -11.69 -7.33
C ALA A 28 -13.72 -11.81 -7.21
N HIS A 29 -13.09 -12.67 -8.02
CA HIS A 29 -11.63 -12.80 -8.04
C HIS A 29 -10.91 -11.50 -8.44
N PHE A 30 -11.47 -10.74 -9.38
CA PHE A 30 -10.91 -9.44 -9.75
C PHE A 30 -11.03 -8.42 -8.61
N GLN A 31 -12.18 -8.38 -7.94
CA GLN A 31 -12.41 -7.49 -6.80
C GLN A 31 -11.51 -7.82 -5.60
N ASP A 32 -11.27 -9.11 -5.33
CA ASP A 32 -10.34 -9.56 -4.29
C ASP A 32 -8.90 -9.14 -4.62
N ARG A 33 -8.46 -9.27 -5.88
CA ARG A 33 -7.13 -8.80 -6.32
C ARG A 33 -6.98 -7.28 -6.19
N LEU A 34 -7.99 -6.50 -6.56
CA LEU A 34 -7.97 -5.05 -6.34
C LEU A 34 -7.90 -4.70 -4.85
N SER A 35 -8.68 -5.37 -4.00
CA SER A 35 -8.62 -5.16 -2.55
C SER A 35 -7.26 -5.52 -1.97
N TYR A 36 -6.62 -6.57 -2.46
CA TYR A 36 -5.28 -6.96 -2.06
C TYR A 36 -4.25 -5.89 -2.41
N ILE A 37 -4.26 -5.39 -3.65
CA ILE A 37 -3.37 -4.32 -4.09
C ILE A 37 -3.60 -3.04 -3.28
N ASP A 38 -4.85 -2.67 -3.01
CA ASP A 38 -5.19 -1.50 -2.19
C ASP A 38 -4.62 -1.60 -0.77
N LYS A 39 -4.75 -2.77 -0.12
CA LYS A 39 -4.13 -3.04 1.20
C LYS A 39 -2.60 -2.89 1.17
N ARG A 40 -1.95 -3.32 0.08
CA ARG A 40 -0.48 -3.19 -0.10
C ARG A 40 -0.08 -1.72 -0.25
N TYR A 41 -0.84 -0.94 -1.02
CA TYR A 41 -0.63 0.52 -1.10
C TYR A 41 -0.83 1.22 0.25
N ASP A 42 -1.85 0.86 1.02
CA ASP A 42 -2.06 1.41 2.36
C ASP A 42 -0.90 1.04 3.31
N HIS A 43 -0.40 -0.19 3.23
CA HIS A 43 0.78 -0.61 3.99
C HIS A 43 2.02 0.21 3.61
N LEU A 44 2.30 0.39 2.32
CA LEU A 44 3.41 1.22 1.82
C LEU A 44 3.28 2.68 2.26
N ARG A 45 2.05 3.22 2.27
CA ARG A 45 1.76 4.57 2.77
C ARG A 45 2.10 4.70 4.25
N LYS A 46 1.71 3.73 5.08
CA LYS A 46 2.04 3.69 6.51
C LYS A 46 3.55 3.61 6.74
N LEU A 47 4.26 2.74 6.02
CA LEU A 47 5.72 2.64 6.09
C LEU A 47 6.40 3.97 5.75
N THR A 48 5.90 4.69 4.74
CA THR A 48 6.42 6.01 4.36
C THR A 48 6.22 7.04 5.48
N GLN A 49 5.08 7.00 6.17
CA GLN A 49 4.80 7.91 7.30
C GLN A 49 5.71 7.62 8.49
N THR A 50 5.91 6.35 8.83
CA THR A 50 6.82 5.94 9.92
C THR A 50 8.26 6.36 9.61
N LEU A 51 8.72 6.10 8.39
CA LEU A 51 10.06 6.48 7.96
C LEU A 51 10.30 7.99 8.07
N LYS A 52 9.31 8.80 7.65
CA LYS A 52 9.37 10.26 7.80
C LYS A 52 9.51 10.67 9.26
N LYS A 53 8.77 10.03 10.18
CA LYS A 53 8.87 10.31 11.61
C LYS A 53 10.27 10.00 12.14
N LYS A 54 10.85 8.85 11.76
CA LYS A 54 12.20 8.43 12.19
C LYS A 54 13.31 9.32 11.64
N ILE A 55 13.16 9.82 10.41
CA ILE A 55 14.09 10.80 9.85
C ILE A 55 14.04 12.11 10.64
N ASN A 56 12.84 12.60 10.97
CA ASN A 56 12.71 13.81 11.79
C ASN A 56 13.32 13.62 13.19
N GLU A 57 13.08 12.46 13.82
CA GLU A 57 13.65 12.13 15.13
C GLU A 57 15.19 12.07 15.07
N LEU A 58 15.75 11.48 14.01
CA LEU A 58 17.18 11.48 13.76
C LEU A 58 17.72 12.90 13.58
N GLU A 59 17.04 13.75 12.80
CA GLU A 59 17.42 15.16 12.64
C GLU A 59 17.38 15.92 13.97
N ASP A 60 16.41 15.63 14.84
CA ASP A 60 16.29 16.26 16.14
C ASP A 60 17.41 15.84 17.10
N ILE A 61 17.82 14.56 17.10
CA ILE A 61 18.95 14.08 17.91
C ILE A 61 20.28 14.63 17.38
N MET A 62 20.46 14.70 16.06
CA MET A 62 21.67 15.26 15.46
C MET A 62 21.87 16.76 15.72
N ARG A 63 20.85 17.46 16.23
CA ARG A 63 20.93 18.87 16.67
C ARG A 63 21.33 19.01 18.15
N GLN A 64 21.36 17.93 18.91
CA GLN A 64 21.73 17.91 20.32
C GLN A 64 23.25 17.76 20.49
N ASP A 65 23.72 17.79 21.74
CA ASP A 65 25.13 17.60 22.04
C ASP A 65 25.59 16.18 21.65
N ASN A 66 26.82 16.06 21.17
CA ASN A 66 27.41 14.79 20.76
C ASN A 66 27.85 13.98 21.99
N ASP A 67 26.90 13.40 22.70
CA ASP A 67 27.11 12.48 23.82
C ASP A 67 26.89 11.01 23.43
N ASP A 68 27.38 10.10 24.27
CA ASP A 68 27.32 8.66 24.02
C ASP A 68 25.87 8.13 23.92
N GLU A 69 24.92 8.74 24.65
CA GLU A 69 23.52 8.34 24.63
C GLU A 69 22.86 8.70 23.28
N ASN A 70 23.12 9.90 22.78
CA ASN A 70 22.67 10.36 21.47
C ASN A 70 23.29 9.52 20.34
N MET A 71 24.57 9.14 20.47
CA MET A 71 25.22 8.26 19.51
C MET A 71 24.60 6.85 19.47
N GLU A 72 24.25 6.28 20.62
CA GLU A 72 23.51 5.00 20.70
C GLU A 72 22.08 5.11 20.12
N GLN A 73 21.39 6.22 20.39
CA GLN A 73 20.06 6.48 19.82
C GLN A 73 20.12 6.61 18.29
N ILE A 74 21.09 7.35 17.76
CA ILE A 74 21.34 7.48 16.31
C ILE A 74 21.58 6.11 15.67
N GLN A 75 22.43 5.26 16.27
CA GLN A 75 22.69 3.92 15.73
C GLN A 75 21.42 3.05 15.67
N ARG A 76 20.61 3.07 16.73
CA ARG A 76 19.32 2.35 16.76
C ARG A 76 18.38 2.86 15.67
N LEU A 77 18.22 4.17 15.55
CA LEU A 77 17.37 4.78 14.53
C LEU A 77 17.83 4.45 13.11
N ILE A 78 19.15 4.44 12.84
CA ILE A 78 19.69 4.06 11.53
C ILE A 78 19.33 2.61 11.18
N GLU A 79 19.47 1.67 12.12
CA GLU A 79 19.12 0.27 11.89
C GLU A 79 17.61 0.09 11.66
N GLU A 80 16.80 0.83 12.41
CA GLU A 80 15.35 0.84 12.20
C GLU A 80 14.95 1.40 10.83
N ILE A 81 15.58 2.51 10.39
CA ILE A 81 15.37 3.11 9.07
C ILE A 81 15.76 2.14 7.96
N LYS A 82 16.88 1.41 8.10
CA LYS A 82 17.30 0.39 7.13
C LYS A 82 16.26 -0.73 6.99
N ARG A 83 15.70 -1.22 8.10
CA ARG A 83 14.66 -2.25 8.10
C ARG A 83 13.38 -1.76 7.42
N GLU A 84 12.93 -0.55 7.74
CA GLU A 84 11.74 0.03 7.10
C GLU A 84 11.92 0.24 5.60
N LYS A 85 13.08 0.73 5.19
CA LYS A 85 13.42 0.84 3.76
C LYS A 85 13.34 -0.51 3.05
N GLN A 86 13.74 -1.60 3.70
CA GLN A 86 13.62 -2.93 3.12
C GLN A 86 12.16 -3.36 2.99
N MET A 87 11.34 -3.17 4.02
CA MET A 87 9.90 -3.47 3.96
C MET A 87 9.21 -2.69 2.83
N MET A 88 9.57 -1.42 2.62
CA MET A 88 9.02 -0.63 1.50
C MET A 88 9.40 -1.20 0.13
N ARG A 89 10.63 -1.69 -0.02
CA ARG A 89 11.08 -2.35 -1.26
C ARG A 89 10.30 -3.63 -1.51
N ASP A 90 10.11 -4.44 -0.47
CA ASP A 90 9.38 -5.70 -0.58
C ASP A 90 7.93 -5.47 -0.99
N GLU A 91 7.25 -4.48 -0.38
CA GLU A 91 5.90 -4.07 -0.77
C GLU A 91 5.83 -3.59 -2.22
N ALA A 92 6.77 -2.75 -2.65
CA ALA A 92 6.84 -2.29 -4.04
C ALA A 92 7.06 -3.46 -5.02
N HIS A 93 7.87 -4.45 -4.65
CA HIS A 93 8.08 -5.66 -5.45
C HIS A 93 6.82 -6.52 -5.57
N ILE A 94 6.06 -6.68 -4.48
CA ILE A 94 4.78 -7.40 -4.48
C ILE A 94 3.79 -6.70 -5.41
N ILE A 95 3.60 -5.39 -5.24
CA ILE A 95 2.67 -4.60 -6.08
C ILE A 95 3.07 -4.72 -7.56
N ARG A 96 4.36 -4.57 -7.87
CA ARG A 96 4.86 -4.73 -9.25
C ARG A 96 4.57 -6.12 -9.79
N GLY A 97 4.78 -7.17 -8.99
CA GLY A 97 4.51 -8.55 -9.37
C GLY A 97 3.04 -8.79 -9.72
N GLU A 98 2.12 -8.30 -8.89
CA GLU A 98 0.68 -8.39 -9.13
C GLU A 98 0.26 -7.67 -10.43
N LEU A 99 0.81 -6.48 -10.68
CA LEU A 99 0.55 -5.72 -11.90
C LEU A 99 1.11 -6.42 -13.15
N SER A 100 2.33 -6.96 -13.08
CA SER A 100 2.92 -7.71 -14.19
C SER A 100 2.13 -8.99 -14.50
N GLN A 101 1.66 -9.71 -13.47
CA GLN A 101 0.79 -10.86 -13.67
C GLN A 101 -0.55 -10.47 -14.29
N ALA A 102 -1.12 -9.33 -13.92
CA ALA A 102 -2.36 -8.84 -14.55
C ALA A 102 -2.16 -8.59 -16.04
N MET A 103 -1.06 -7.91 -16.44
CA MET A 103 -0.74 -7.63 -17.84
C MET A 103 -0.49 -8.90 -18.68
N TYR A 104 0.29 -9.86 -18.16
CA TYR A 104 0.60 -11.09 -18.92
C TYR A 104 -0.64 -11.96 -19.18
N ASN A 105 -1.65 -11.88 -18.32
CA ASN A 105 -2.92 -12.58 -18.52
C ASN A 105 -3.86 -11.88 -19.52
N GLU A 106 -3.64 -10.59 -19.83
CA GLU A 106 -4.36 -9.89 -20.89
C GLU A 106 -3.78 -10.21 -22.27
N ASP A 107 -2.46 -10.43 -22.39
CA ASP A 107 -1.79 -10.79 -23.66
C ASP A 107 -2.07 -12.23 -24.13
N LEU A 108 -2.47 -13.13 -23.22
CA LEU A 108 -2.77 -14.54 -23.51
C LEU A 108 -4.25 -14.81 -23.83
N ARG A 109 -5.08 -13.76 -23.95
CA ARG A 109 -6.55 -13.86 -24.06
C ARG A 109 -7.07 -13.33 -25.40
#